data_AF-A0A0V1BWT8-F1
#
_entry.id   AF-A0A0V1BWT8-F1
#
_cell.length_a   1.000
_cell.length_b   1.000
_cell.length_c   1.000
_cell.angle_alpha   90.00
_cell.angle_beta   90.00
_cell.angle_gamma   90.00
#
_symmetry.space_group_name_H-M   'P 1'
#
loop_
_entity.id
_entity.type
_entity.pdbx_description
1 polymer ?
#
loop_
_entity_poly.entity_id
_entity_poly.type
_entity_poly.pdbx_seq_one_letter_code
_entity_poly.pdbx_strand_id
1 'polypeptide(L)'
;LKNKIQILRDMLLEIDYDADGTVSLEEWKRGGLTTVPLLVLLGIDSQALREDGTHMWRLKHFNKPTYCNLCMKRLVSFSGKQGLCCTRAANNCISTYAKSKREASIMIHHWVDSNCSERCVRCKKHIKALEGKRCRWCKGEIHQRCLNDWDVKCNLGKLAHHILPPTSLVPLVLTERRRSSSKSFKMGQNSSTNNGSLSSAMPSFEIDISPDTKPLLVLLNPKSGGKQGTKLYRKLQYLLNPRQVFLLDNNGPLERLQMFQNISNMNILCCGGDGTVKWVLDAMGVEVTFYQINYGDNRPPVAVLPLGTGNDLSRCLNWGGGFAGKTGNDLIAFLKSIEKSRVVTLDRWETNLIENDDSEKGDAMPNNIITNYFSVGVDASIAHRFHTMREKYPEKFSSRMKNKLWYFEFATSESLQATCKNLHEYVEIQCDGSPLNLNSGPPLEGIAFLNIPSIYGGSNLWGRNANAAKSKRFWGIGSLGMRPNSESLTNSCHLIGNNQDMGDKKIEVVGIQSVISMGQVKAGLRTSAKRLAQCSSAIIKTKKRFPMQIDGEPWVQQPCTISIAHKNQVPMLQATKKAHLHKSFGCINQACSES
;
A
#
# COMPACT_ATOMS: atom_id res chain seq x y z
N LEU A 1 5.96 -38.63 -29.05
CA LEU A 1 4.77 -39.49 -28.82
C LEU A 1 4.96 -40.50 -27.69
N LYS A 2 6.06 -41.28 -27.65
CA LYS A 2 6.30 -42.32 -26.61
C LYS A 2 6.06 -41.86 -25.16
N ASN A 3 6.59 -40.70 -24.75
CA ASN A 3 6.34 -40.16 -23.40
C ASN A 3 4.86 -39.82 -23.15
N LYS A 4 4.11 -39.37 -24.15
CA LYS A 4 2.67 -39.06 -23.99
C LYS A 4 1.84 -40.34 -23.83
N ILE A 5 2.23 -41.41 -24.54
CA ILE A 5 1.57 -42.73 -24.44
C ILE A 5 1.85 -43.37 -23.07
N GLN A 6 3.08 -43.26 -22.56
CA GLN A 6 3.40 -43.76 -21.22
C GLN A 6 2.61 -43.03 -20.14
N ILE A 7 2.53 -41.69 -20.23
CA ILE A 7 1.73 -40.87 -19.31
C ILE A 7 0.25 -41.28 -19.34
N LEU A 8 -0.31 -41.52 -20.53
CA LEU A 8 -1.69 -41.98 -20.67
C LEU A 8 -1.91 -43.38 -20.06
N ARG A 9 -0.95 -44.29 -20.19
CA ARG A 9 -1.02 -45.63 -19.58
C ARG A 9 -0.96 -45.57 -18.06
N ASP A 10 -0.02 -44.82 -17.51
CA ASP A 10 0.13 -44.65 -16.06
C ASP A 10 -1.13 -44.00 -15.46
N MET A 11 -1.74 -43.05 -16.19
CA MET A 11 -3.01 -42.43 -15.82
C MET A 11 -4.19 -43.38 -15.80
N LEU A 12 -4.30 -44.24 -16.83
CA LEU A 12 -5.38 -45.21 -16.93
C LEU A 12 -5.28 -46.25 -15.80
N LEU A 13 -4.06 -46.65 -15.44
CA LEU A 13 -3.80 -47.54 -14.31
C LEU A 13 -4.12 -46.89 -12.95
N GLU A 14 -3.95 -45.58 -12.81
CA GLU A 14 -4.25 -44.87 -11.55
C GLU A 14 -5.75 -44.65 -11.29
N ILE A 15 -6.59 -44.68 -12.34
CA ILE A 15 -8.04 -44.47 -12.25
C ILE A 15 -8.85 -45.76 -12.33
N ASP A 16 -8.20 -46.90 -12.60
CA ASP A 16 -8.71 -48.25 -12.45
C ASP A 16 -8.68 -48.60 -10.95
N TYR A 17 -9.77 -48.32 -10.24
CA TYR A 17 -9.81 -48.40 -8.78
C TYR A 17 -10.07 -49.82 -8.28
N ASP A 18 -10.74 -50.64 -9.09
CA ASP A 18 -10.96 -52.06 -8.81
C ASP A 18 -9.86 -52.97 -9.40
N ALA A 19 -8.91 -52.40 -10.15
CA ALA A 19 -7.73 -53.04 -10.70
C ALA A 19 -8.08 -54.19 -11.66
N ASP A 20 -9.21 -54.08 -12.37
CA ASP A 20 -9.69 -55.10 -13.30
C ASP A 20 -9.00 -55.04 -14.69
N GLY A 21 -8.11 -54.05 -14.88
CA GLY A 21 -7.37 -53.83 -16.12
C GLY A 21 -8.14 -53.02 -17.16
N THR A 22 -9.35 -52.56 -16.82
CA THR A 22 -10.19 -51.67 -17.61
C THR A 22 -10.62 -50.46 -16.78
N VAL A 23 -11.13 -49.41 -17.43
CA VAL A 23 -11.63 -48.24 -16.70
C VAL A 23 -13.11 -48.11 -17.02
N SER A 24 -13.96 -48.36 -16.02
CA SER A 24 -15.41 -48.22 -16.19
C SER A 24 -15.80 -46.77 -16.43
N LEU A 25 -17.01 -46.52 -16.94
CA LEU A 25 -17.50 -45.16 -17.18
C LEU A 25 -17.56 -44.32 -15.88
N GLU A 26 -17.87 -44.95 -14.75
CA GLU A 26 -17.95 -44.27 -13.45
C GLU A 26 -16.56 -43.93 -12.90
N GLU A 27 -15.58 -44.82 -13.07
CA GLU A 27 -14.18 -44.56 -12.75
C GLU A 27 -13.54 -43.54 -13.68
N TRP A 28 -13.90 -43.57 -14.96
CA TRP A 28 -13.50 -42.57 -15.95
C TRP A 28 -14.03 -41.19 -15.61
N LYS A 29 -15.31 -41.07 -15.23
CA LYS A 29 -15.87 -39.82 -14.73
C LYS A 29 -15.12 -39.37 -13.48
N ARG A 30 -15.01 -40.22 -12.45
CA ARG A 30 -14.39 -39.91 -11.15
C ARG A 30 -12.91 -39.55 -11.24
N GLY A 31 -12.13 -40.31 -12.00
CA GLY A 31 -10.72 -40.05 -12.30
C GLY A 31 -10.55 -38.84 -13.21
N GLY A 32 -11.48 -38.65 -14.15
CA GLY A 32 -11.59 -37.48 -15.01
C GLY A 32 -11.72 -36.17 -14.24
N LEU A 33 -12.56 -36.12 -13.21
CA LEU A 33 -12.75 -34.91 -12.36
C LEU A 33 -11.51 -34.51 -11.57
N THR A 34 -10.61 -35.46 -11.32
CA THR A 34 -9.45 -35.29 -10.46
C THR A 34 -8.13 -35.20 -11.23
N THR A 35 -8.15 -35.44 -12.56
CA THR A 35 -6.96 -35.61 -13.38
C THR A 35 -6.98 -34.72 -14.64
N VAL A 36 -6.04 -33.77 -14.71
CA VAL A 36 -6.06 -32.64 -15.67
C VAL A 36 -6.05 -33.04 -17.15
N PRO A 37 -5.22 -34.01 -17.61
CA PRO A 37 -5.27 -34.41 -19.02
C PRO A 37 -6.62 -35.03 -19.42
N LEU A 38 -7.32 -35.68 -18.48
CA LEU A 38 -8.67 -36.23 -18.72
C LEU A 38 -9.73 -35.13 -18.73
N LEU A 39 -9.62 -34.09 -17.90
CA LEU A 39 -10.52 -32.92 -17.95
C LEU A 39 -10.52 -32.25 -19.34
N VAL A 40 -9.34 -32.13 -19.95
CA VAL A 40 -9.17 -31.58 -21.31
C VAL A 40 -9.76 -32.53 -22.36
N LEU A 41 -9.57 -33.84 -22.21
CA LEU A 41 -10.14 -34.86 -23.11
C LEU A 41 -11.66 -35.00 -22.98
N LEU A 42 -12.22 -34.71 -21.80
CA LEU A 42 -13.65 -34.70 -21.51
C LEU A 42 -14.37 -33.43 -22.01
N GLY A 43 -13.64 -32.46 -22.59
CA GLY A 43 -14.22 -31.22 -23.12
C GLY A 43 -14.74 -30.26 -22.05
N ILE A 44 -14.34 -30.44 -20.79
CA ILE A 44 -14.80 -29.62 -19.67
C ILE A 44 -13.88 -28.40 -19.54
N ASP A 45 -14.41 -27.21 -19.83
CA ASP A 45 -13.65 -25.97 -19.74
C ASP A 45 -13.17 -25.73 -18.30
N SER A 46 -11.86 -25.53 -18.14
CA SER A 46 -11.18 -25.27 -16.86
C SER A 46 -11.74 -24.07 -16.08
N GLN A 47 -12.50 -23.19 -16.74
CA GLN A 47 -13.16 -22.04 -16.13
C GLN A 47 -14.57 -22.33 -15.58
N ALA A 48 -15.19 -23.47 -15.94
CA ALA A 48 -16.60 -23.77 -15.66
C ALA A 48 -16.86 -24.91 -14.65
N LEU A 49 -15.82 -25.47 -14.02
CA LEU A 49 -15.98 -26.55 -13.03
C LEU A 49 -16.56 -26.04 -11.70
N ARG A 50 -17.89 -26.15 -11.56
CA ARG A 50 -18.63 -26.15 -10.28
C ARG A 50 -19.15 -27.55 -10.03
N GLU A 51 -18.32 -28.46 -9.54
CA GLU A 51 -18.76 -29.86 -9.33
C GLU A 51 -19.43 -30.14 -7.99
N ASP A 52 -19.43 -29.18 -7.07
CA ASP A 52 -20.12 -29.28 -5.77
C ASP A 52 -20.57 -27.92 -5.23
N GLY A 53 -20.48 -26.86 -6.05
CA GLY A 53 -20.79 -25.48 -5.67
C GLY A 53 -19.85 -24.85 -4.63
N THR A 54 -18.81 -25.54 -4.13
CA THR A 54 -17.99 -25.04 -3.02
C THR A 54 -16.49 -24.99 -3.28
N HIS A 55 -15.97 -25.76 -4.24
CA HIS A 55 -14.55 -25.74 -4.59
C HIS A 55 -14.28 -25.03 -5.94
N MET A 56 -13.18 -24.26 -6.00
CA MET A 56 -12.64 -23.69 -7.25
C MET A 56 -11.18 -24.07 -7.36
N TRP A 57 -10.81 -24.85 -8.37
CA TRP A 57 -9.49 -25.45 -8.50
C TRP A 57 -8.53 -24.61 -9.33
N ARG A 58 -7.27 -24.53 -8.91
CA ARG A 58 -6.17 -23.93 -9.70
C ARG A 58 -4.96 -24.84 -9.69
N LEU A 59 -4.35 -25.06 -10.85
CA LEU A 59 -3.08 -25.76 -10.96
C LEU A 59 -1.99 -25.01 -10.17
N LYS A 60 -1.30 -25.72 -9.27
CA LYS A 60 -0.22 -25.16 -8.45
C LYS A 60 0.87 -26.19 -8.24
N HIS A 61 2.10 -25.72 -8.16
CA HIS A 61 3.25 -26.54 -7.82
C HIS A 61 3.33 -26.73 -6.29
N PHE A 62 3.47 -27.98 -5.83
CA PHE A 62 3.58 -28.32 -4.41
C PHE A 62 4.88 -29.08 -4.18
N ASN A 63 5.72 -28.59 -3.28
CA ASN A 63 7.01 -29.22 -2.94
C ASN A 63 6.87 -30.24 -1.79
N LYS A 64 5.65 -30.42 -1.26
CA LYS A 64 5.32 -31.27 -0.11
C LYS A 64 3.88 -31.79 -0.26
N PRO A 65 3.53 -32.93 0.35
CA PRO A 65 2.14 -33.37 0.47
C PRO A 65 1.28 -32.23 1.03
N THR A 66 0.23 -31.86 0.29
CA THR A 66 -0.66 -30.75 0.64
C THR A 66 -2.08 -31.27 0.65
N TYR A 67 -2.92 -30.84 1.59
CA TYR A 67 -4.33 -31.25 1.66
C TYR A 67 -5.27 -30.08 1.33
N CYS A 68 -6.50 -30.39 0.99
CA CYS A 68 -7.53 -29.40 0.76
C CYS A 68 -8.04 -28.83 2.09
N ASN A 69 -8.07 -27.51 2.26
CA ASN A 69 -8.57 -26.88 3.50
C ASN A 69 -10.11 -26.92 3.66
N LEU A 70 -10.82 -27.56 2.74
CA LEU A 70 -12.27 -27.76 2.79
C LEU A 70 -12.61 -29.22 3.11
N CYS A 71 -12.24 -30.13 2.20
CA CYS A 71 -12.58 -31.54 2.31
C CYS A 71 -11.50 -32.37 3.03
N MET A 72 -10.38 -31.76 3.41
CA MET A 72 -9.24 -32.39 4.10
C MET A 72 -8.60 -33.58 3.35
N LYS A 73 -8.99 -33.80 2.09
CA LYS A 73 -8.38 -34.82 1.22
C LYS A 73 -7.04 -34.34 0.69
N ARG A 74 -6.12 -35.29 0.45
CA ARG A 74 -4.81 -35.01 -0.14
C ARG A 74 -4.99 -34.43 -1.54
N LEU A 75 -4.32 -33.31 -1.83
CA LEU A 75 -4.24 -32.75 -3.16
C LEU A 75 -3.22 -33.61 -3.93
N VAL A 76 -3.72 -34.44 -4.84
CA VAL A 76 -2.89 -35.39 -5.60
C VAL A 76 -1.94 -34.61 -6.52
N SER A 77 -0.69 -35.07 -6.62
CA SER A 77 0.28 -34.50 -7.53
C SER A 77 0.56 -35.44 -8.69
N PHE A 78 0.31 -34.98 -9.92
CA PHE A 78 0.42 -35.72 -11.17
C PHE A 78 1.87 -36.09 -11.57
N SER A 79 2.88 -35.64 -10.82
CA SER A 79 4.30 -35.92 -11.10
C SER A 79 5.19 -35.59 -9.89
N GLY A 80 4.64 -35.67 -8.68
CA GLY A 80 5.31 -35.27 -7.44
C GLY A 80 5.58 -33.76 -7.30
N LYS A 81 5.15 -32.95 -8.27
CA LYS A 81 5.45 -31.53 -8.36
C LYS A 81 4.27 -30.62 -8.75
N GLN A 82 3.23 -31.10 -9.43
CA GLN A 82 2.06 -30.30 -9.84
C GLN A 82 0.76 -30.88 -9.28
N GLY A 83 -0.14 -30.07 -8.68
CA GLY A 83 -1.44 -30.50 -8.15
C GLY A 83 -2.50 -29.39 -8.14
N LEU A 84 -3.74 -29.72 -7.78
CA LEU A 84 -4.86 -28.77 -7.75
C LEU A 84 -5.00 -28.10 -6.36
N CYS A 85 -5.12 -26.78 -6.31
CA CYS A 85 -5.33 -25.99 -5.09
C CYS A 85 -6.77 -25.45 -5.05
N CYS A 86 -7.56 -25.78 -4.03
CA CYS A 86 -8.88 -25.19 -3.87
C CYS A 86 -8.79 -23.71 -3.39
N THR A 87 -9.58 -22.83 -4.01
CA THR A 87 -9.51 -21.37 -3.83
C THR A 87 -10.72 -20.73 -3.13
N ARG A 88 -11.78 -21.50 -2.80
CA ARG A 88 -12.88 -21.10 -1.91
C ARG A 88 -13.00 -22.10 -0.77
N ALA A 89 -13.29 -21.64 0.45
CA ALA A 89 -13.53 -22.50 1.60
C ALA A 89 -14.60 -21.88 2.52
N ALA A 90 -15.78 -22.50 2.56
CA ALA A 90 -16.92 -22.11 3.40
C ALA A 90 -16.66 -22.29 4.91
N ASN A 91 -15.73 -23.18 5.30
CA ASN A 91 -15.45 -23.53 6.71
C ASN A 91 -14.62 -22.49 7.50
N ASN A 92 -14.57 -21.22 7.07
CA ASN A 92 -13.78 -20.14 7.70
C ASN A 92 -14.63 -19.04 8.36
N CYS A 93 -15.94 -19.23 8.47
CA CYS A 93 -16.84 -18.26 9.08
C CYS A 93 -16.54 -18.12 10.57
N ILE A 94 -15.82 -17.06 10.94
CA ILE A 94 -15.61 -16.64 12.32
C ILE A 94 -16.64 -15.60 12.72
N SER A 95 -17.08 -15.63 13.98
CA SER A 95 -17.84 -14.52 14.53
C SER A 95 -16.94 -13.30 14.63
N THR A 96 -17.25 -12.26 13.86
CA THR A 96 -16.44 -11.02 13.79
C THR A 96 -16.95 -9.93 14.73
N TYR A 97 -18.04 -10.19 15.44
CA TYR A 97 -18.73 -9.31 16.39
C TYR A 97 -19.43 -10.15 17.47
N ALA A 98 -19.83 -9.53 18.58
CA ALA A 98 -20.65 -10.13 19.63
C ALA A 98 -22.14 -9.87 19.34
N LYS A 99 -23.00 -10.89 19.54
CA LYS A 99 -24.45 -10.73 19.29
C LYS A 99 -25.16 -10.01 20.44
N SER A 100 -24.49 -9.86 21.59
CA SER A 100 -25.00 -9.07 22.71
C SER A 100 -23.87 -8.55 23.60
N LYS A 101 -24.13 -7.52 24.40
CA LYS A 101 -23.19 -7.03 25.43
C LYS A 101 -22.86 -8.09 26.50
N ARG A 102 -23.72 -9.09 26.71
CA ARG A 102 -23.47 -10.20 27.66
C ARG A 102 -22.45 -11.20 27.09
N GLU A 103 -22.50 -11.45 25.78
CA GLU A 103 -21.51 -12.28 25.06
C GLU A 103 -20.16 -11.58 24.83
N ALA A 104 -20.10 -10.25 25.01
CA ALA A 104 -18.91 -9.44 24.83
C ALA A 104 -17.85 -9.58 25.94
N SER A 105 -18.07 -10.43 26.95
CA SER A 105 -17.25 -10.44 28.16
C SER A 105 -15.92 -11.19 28.04
N ILE A 106 -15.85 -12.27 27.24
CA ILE A 106 -14.65 -13.11 27.15
C ILE A 106 -14.32 -13.46 25.70
N MET A 107 -13.10 -13.10 25.28
CA MET A 107 -12.53 -13.58 24.02
C MET A 107 -12.20 -15.07 24.12
N ILE A 108 -12.89 -15.90 23.35
CA ILE A 108 -12.66 -17.36 23.30
C ILE A 108 -11.93 -17.80 22.04
N HIS A 109 -11.21 -18.91 22.11
CA HIS A 109 -10.56 -19.48 20.94
C HIS A 109 -11.58 -20.01 19.93
N HIS A 110 -11.39 -19.68 18.65
CA HIS A 110 -12.13 -20.30 17.54
C HIS A 110 -11.23 -21.33 16.85
N TRP A 111 -11.35 -22.59 17.22
CA TRP A 111 -10.53 -23.69 16.71
C TRP A 111 -11.07 -24.26 15.40
N VAL A 112 -10.21 -24.35 14.39
CA VAL A 112 -10.49 -25.05 13.12
C VAL A 112 -9.44 -26.13 12.91
N ASP A 113 -9.77 -27.17 12.16
CA ASP A 113 -8.80 -28.22 11.86
C ASP A 113 -7.62 -27.65 11.05
N SER A 114 -6.40 -28.00 11.46
CA SER A 114 -5.16 -27.47 10.90
C SER A 114 -4.60 -28.42 9.85
N ASN A 115 -4.43 -27.91 8.64
CA ASN A 115 -3.67 -28.57 7.58
C ASN A 115 -2.23 -28.03 7.52
N CYS A 116 -1.72 -27.50 8.64
CA CYS A 116 -0.39 -26.94 8.75
C CYS A 116 0.46 -27.81 9.68
N SER A 117 1.77 -27.74 9.46
CA SER A 117 2.77 -28.55 10.16
C SER A 117 3.60 -27.62 11.02
N GLU A 118 3.18 -27.42 12.27
CA GLU A 118 3.77 -26.46 13.21
C GLU A 118 3.93 -27.07 14.61
N ARG A 119 4.55 -26.32 15.53
CA ARG A 119 4.71 -26.74 16.93
C ARG A 119 3.46 -26.43 17.75
N CYS A 120 3.05 -27.41 18.56
CA CYS A 120 1.95 -27.27 19.50
C CYS A 120 2.23 -26.19 20.55
N VAL A 121 1.29 -25.26 20.74
CA VAL A 121 1.44 -24.15 21.70
C VAL A 121 1.57 -24.64 23.14
N ARG A 122 0.98 -25.79 23.47
CA ARG A 122 1.04 -26.42 24.79
C ARG A 122 2.32 -27.23 24.98
N CYS A 123 2.44 -28.38 24.32
CA CYS A 123 3.54 -29.33 24.56
C CYS A 123 4.83 -29.05 23.76
N LYS A 124 4.83 -28.05 22.88
CA LYS A 124 5.94 -27.66 21.98
C LYS A 124 6.39 -28.74 20.97
N LYS A 125 5.82 -29.94 21.01
CA LYS A 125 6.04 -31.01 20.02
C LYS A 125 5.40 -30.67 18.68
N HIS A 126 5.93 -31.24 17.62
CA HIS A 126 5.46 -31.03 16.26
C HIS A 126 4.06 -31.66 16.03
N ILE A 127 3.21 -30.96 15.30
CA ILE A 127 1.88 -31.41 14.85
C ILE A 127 2.02 -31.73 13.36
N LYS A 128 1.63 -32.94 12.93
CA LYS A 128 1.55 -33.23 11.49
C LYS A 128 0.28 -32.63 10.91
N ALA A 129 0.24 -32.44 9.60
CA ALA A 129 -0.96 -31.94 8.92
C ALA A 129 -2.18 -32.82 9.27
N LEU A 130 -3.31 -32.17 9.58
CA LEU A 130 -4.59 -32.79 9.96
C LEU A 130 -4.63 -33.47 11.35
N GLU A 131 -3.52 -33.46 12.11
CA GLU A 131 -3.46 -34.05 13.47
C GLU A 131 -3.65 -33.02 14.60
N GLY A 132 -4.05 -31.80 14.27
CA GLY A 132 -4.26 -30.75 15.26
C GLY A 132 -5.21 -29.66 14.81
N LYS A 133 -5.48 -28.73 15.71
CA LYS A 133 -6.36 -27.59 15.50
C LYS A 133 -5.57 -26.29 15.54
N ARG A 134 -6.02 -25.30 14.76
CA ARG A 134 -5.47 -23.96 14.70
C ARG A 134 -6.52 -22.95 15.13
N CYS A 135 -6.15 -22.05 16.02
CA CYS A 135 -7.04 -20.97 16.41
C CYS A 135 -7.06 -19.88 15.34
N ARG A 136 -8.26 -19.49 14.89
CA ARG A 136 -8.43 -18.49 13.83
C ARG A 136 -8.17 -17.05 14.29
N TRP A 137 -8.09 -16.81 15.59
CA TRP A 137 -7.69 -15.53 16.19
C TRP A 137 -6.19 -15.50 16.50
N CYS A 138 -5.72 -16.21 17.53
CA CYS A 138 -4.32 -16.14 17.97
C CYS A 138 -3.31 -16.83 17.04
N LYS A 139 -3.78 -17.60 16.06
CA LYS A 139 -2.96 -18.39 15.11
C LYS A 139 -2.13 -19.51 15.75
N GLY A 140 -2.36 -19.81 17.03
CA GLY A 140 -1.74 -20.93 17.72
C GLY A 140 -2.24 -22.26 17.17
N GLU A 141 -1.36 -23.25 17.10
CA GLU A 141 -1.69 -24.63 16.75
C GLU A 141 -1.58 -25.55 17.96
N ILE A 142 -2.48 -26.50 18.11
CA ILE A 142 -2.55 -27.40 19.26
C ILE A 142 -2.92 -28.82 18.82
N HIS A 143 -2.30 -29.84 19.42
CA HIS A 143 -2.73 -31.22 19.19
C HIS A 143 -4.16 -31.42 19.73
N GLN A 144 -4.92 -32.33 19.12
CA GLN A 144 -6.25 -32.71 19.60
C GLN A 144 -6.23 -33.09 21.09
N ARG A 145 -5.29 -33.96 21.50
CA ARG A 145 -5.10 -34.39 22.90
C ARG A 145 -4.71 -33.25 23.86
N CYS A 146 -4.09 -32.19 23.34
CA CYS A 146 -3.63 -31.07 24.15
C CYS A 146 -4.74 -30.03 24.39
N LEU A 147 -5.84 -30.11 23.63
CA LEU A 147 -6.91 -29.11 23.62
C LEU A 147 -7.73 -29.09 24.91
N ASN A 148 -8.01 -30.26 25.51
CA ASN A 148 -8.93 -30.38 26.65
C ASN A 148 -8.43 -29.63 27.90
N ASP A 149 -7.11 -29.57 28.12
CA ASP A 149 -6.53 -28.82 29.26
C ASP A 149 -5.85 -27.51 28.80
N TRP A 150 -6.32 -26.92 27.70
CA TRP A 150 -5.87 -25.60 27.25
C TRP A 150 -6.87 -24.52 27.68
N ASP A 151 -6.34 -23.33 27.97
CA ASP A 151 -7.17 -22.18 28.32
C ASP A 151 -8.21 -21.87 27.23
N VAL A 152 -9.45 -21.66 27.66
CA VAL A 152 -10.56 -21.28 26.77
C VAL A 152 -10.38 -19.83 26.28
N LYS A 153 -9.72 -18.99 27.08
CA LYS A 153 -9.50 -17.57 26.79
C LYS A 153 -8.43 -17.38 25.72
N CYS A 154 -8.83 -16.73 24.62
CA CYS A 154 -7.94 -16.36 23.54
C CYS A 154 -7.29 -15.00 23.78
N ASN A 155 -5.96 -14.95 23.73
CA ASN A 155 -5.19 -13.71 23.84
C ASN A 155 -4.98 -12.98 22.50
N LEU A 156 -5.67 -13.38 21.42
CA LEU A 156 -5.50 -12.84 20.05
C LEU A 156 -4.08 -12.97 19.44
N GLY A 157 -3.13 -13.54 20.18
CA GLY A 157 -1.81 -13.92 19.71
C GLY A 157 -0.90 -12.74 19.34
N LYS A 158 -0.02 -12.98 18.37
CA LYS A 158 1.09 -12.07 18.01
C LYS A 158 0.68 -10.69 17.50
N LEU A 159 -0.57 -10.50 17.10
CA LEU A 159 -1.10 -9.25 16.54
C LEU A 159 -2.24 -8.68 17.42
N ALA A 160 -2.34 -9.12 18.68
CA ALA A 160 -3.40 -8.71 19.60
C ALA A 160 -3.55 -7.18 19.68
N HIS A 161 -2.44 -6.44 19.65
CA HIS A 161 -2.43 -4.98 19.70
C HIS A 161 -3.21 -4.33 18.54
N HIS A 162 -3.20 -4.95 17.35
CA HIS A 162 -3.84 -4.42 16.14
C HIS A 162 -5.22 -5.00 15.84
N ILE A 163 -5.59 -6.12 16.45
CA ILE A 163 -6.85 -6.81 16.16
C ILE A 163 -7.97 -6.11 16.92
N LEU A 164 -8.95 -5.55 16.21
CA LEU A 164 -10.24 -5.19 16.81
C LEU A 164 -10.97 -6.46 17.27
N PRO A 165 -11.10 -6.71 18.58
CA PRO A 165 -11.69 -7.95 19.08
C PRO A 165 -13.17 -8.06 18.66
N PRO A 166 -13.67 -9.24 18.28
CA PRO A 166 -15.10 -9.45 18.06
C PRO A 166 -15.98 -9.05 19.26
N THR A 167 -15.49 -9.27 20.48
CA THR A 167 -16.18 -8.88 21.70
C THR A 167 -16.36 -7.37 21.83
N SER A 168 -15.49 -6.59 21.20
CA SER A 168 -15.55 -5.12 21.17
C SER A 168 -16.52 -4.57 20.13
N LEU A 169 -17.19 -5.42 19.34
CA LEU A 169 -18.08 -5.00 18.26
C LEU A 169 -19.50 -5.50 18.54
N VAL A 170 -20.45 -4.59 18.77
CA VAL A 170 -21.87 -4.92 18.96
C VAL A 170 -22.73 -4.17 17.94
N PRO A 171 -23.53 -4.84 17.10
CA PRO A 171 -24.40 -4.17 16.13
C PRO A 171 -25.42 -3.24 16.80
N LEU A 172 -25.57 -2.00 16.32
CA LEU A 172 -26.51 -1.02 16.88
C LEU A 172 -27.98 -1.45 16.78
N VAL A 173 -28.34 -2.21 15.74
CA VAL A 173 -29.71 -2.76 15.58
C VAL A 173 -30.12 -3.65 16.77
N LEU A 174 -29.16 -4.29 17.44
CA LEU A 174 -29.41 -5.13 18.61
C LEU A 174 -29.49 -4.33 19.91
N THR A 175 -28.95 -3.10 19.94
CA THR A 175 -29.03 -2.20 21.10
C THR A 175 -30.26 -1.29 21.04
N GLU A 176 -30.69 -0.87 19.85
CA GLU A 176 -31.88 -0.01 19.65
C GLU A 176 -33.21 -0.70 19.93
N ARG A 177 -33.36 -1.99 19.58
CA ARG A 177 -34.57 -2.78 19.92
C ARG A 177 -34.87 -2.85 21.43
N ARG A 178 -33.90 -2.55 22.30
CA ARG A 178 -34.09 -2.47 23.76
C ARG A 178 -34.37 -1.05 24.27
N ARG A 179 -34.08 -0.01 23.49
CA ARG A 179 -34.40 1.38 23.86
C ARG A 179 -35.84 1.77 23.49
N SER A 180 -36.44 1.10 22.51
CA SER A 180 -37.82 1.35 22.06
C SER A 180 -38.90 0.59 22.84
N SER A 181 -38.54 -0.31 23.77
CA SER A 181 -39.52 -0.99 24.65
C SER A 181 -40.02 -0.14 25.82
N SER A 182 -39.69 1.17 25.89
CA SER A 182 -40.09 2.05 26.99
C SER A 182 -40.69 3.40 26.58
N LYS A 183 -41.08 3.60 25.31
CA LYS A 183 -41.91 4.76 24.91
C LYS A 183 -42.95 4.36 23.87
N SER A 184 -44.16 4.15 24.35
CA SER A 184 -45.40 4.14 23.57
C SER A 184 -45.63 5.53 22.99
N PHE A 185 -45.47 5.71 21.67
CA PHE A 185 -46.03 6.86 20.96
C PHE A 185 -46.69 6.41 19.65
N LYS A 186 -47.84 7.05 19.41
CA LYS A 186 -48.92 6.68 18.49
C LYS A 186 -48.51 6.71 17.02
N MET A 187 -49.16 5.81 16.29
CA MET A 187 -49.20 5.66 14.84
C MET A 187 -49.71 6.96 14.17
N GLY A 188 -48.95 7.47 13.20
CA GLY A 188 -49.41 8.45 12.22
C GLY A 188 -48.88 8.03 10.84
N GLN A 189 -49.79 7.59 9.97
CA GLN A 189 -49.50 7.24 8.58
C GLN A 189 -49.19 8.51 7.77
N ASN A 190 -48.18 8.48 6.90
CA ASN A 190 -48.38 8.80 5.48
C ASN A 190 -47.15 8.55 4.58
N SER A 191 -47.46 7.93 3.44
CA SER A 191 -46.87 8.06 2.10
C SER A 191 -45.39 7.73 1.84
N SER A 192 -45.22 6.49 1.39
CA SER A 192 -44.38 6.01 0.28
C SER A 192 -43.74 7.03 -0.67
N THR A 193 -42.40 6.97 -0.77
CA THR A 193 -41.67 7.06 -2.05
C THR A 193 -40.60 5.96 -2.07
N ASN A 194 -40.90 4.90 -2.83
CA ASN A 194 -39.92 3.89 -3.22
C ASN A 194 -39.10 4.44 -4.38
N ASN A 195 -37.79 4.61 -4.20
CA ASN A 195 -36.84 4.57 -5.29
C ASN A 195 -35.63 3.74 -4.87
N GLY A 196 -35.42 2.64 -5.59
CA GLY A 196 -34.43 1.64 -5.31
C GLY A 196 -33.00 2.14 -5.52
N SER A 197 -32.21 2.04 -4.46
CA SER A 197 -30.80 1.67 -4.55
C SER A 197 -30.51 0.83 -3.32
N LEU A 198 -30.47 -0.49 -3.50
CA LEU A 198 -30.05 -1.44 -2.48
C LEU A 198 -28.53 -1.34 -2.33
N SER A 199 -28.03 -0.23 -1.79
CA SER A 199 -26.70 -0.19 -1.20
C SER A 199 -26.78 -1.00 0.09
N SER A 200 -26.03 -2.11 0.16
CA SER A 200 -25.98 -2.94 1.36
C SER A 200 -25.31 -2.16 2.49
N ALA A 201 -26.07 -1.33 3.20
CA ALA A 201 -25.61 -0.65 4.39
C ALA A 201 -25.20 -1.72 5.41
N MET A 202 -23.89 -1.85 5.65
CA MET A 202 -23.39 -2.68 6.74
C MET A 202 -23.96 -2.15 8.05
N PRO A 203 -24.38 -3.01 8.99
CA PRO A 203 -24.91 -2.55 10.26
C PRO A 203 -23.84 -1.72 10.98
N SER A 204 -24.20 -0.52 11.42
CA SER A 204 -23.39 0.31 12.30
C SER A 204 -23.11 -0.44 13.60
N PHE A 205 -21.89 -0.32 14.15
CA PHE A 205 -21.47 -1.00 15.37
C PHE A 205 -21.23 0.01 16.50
N GLU A 206 -21.63 -0.35 17.71
CA GLU A 206 -21.04 0.20 18.93
C GLU A 206 -19.68 -0.48 19.14
N ILE A 207 -18.63 0.32 19.33
CA ILE A 207 -17.26 -0.16 19.43
C ILE A 207 -16.73 0.17 20.84
N ASP A 208 -16.47 -0.86 21.64
CA ASP A 208 -15.96 -0.74 23.02
C ASP A 208 -14.58 -1.39 23.14
N ILE A 209 -13.54 -0.57 23.23
CA ILE A 209 -12.14 -0.99 23.08
C ILE A 209 -11.41 -0.81 24.42
N SER A 210 -10.67 -1.84 24.83
CA SER A 210 -9.79 -1.76 26.00
C SER A 210 -8.69 -0.71 25.76
N PRO A 211 -8.33 0.11 26.76
CA PRO A 211 -7.26 1.12 26.65
C PRO A 211 -5.91 0.56 26.16
N ASP A 212 -5.61 -0.70 26.47
CA ASP A 212 -4.35 -1.38 26.12
C ASP A 212 -4.26 -1.81 24.63
N THR A 213 -5.35 -1.65 23.88
CA THR A 213 -5.44 -2.04 22.47
C THR A 213 -5.44 -0.81 21.57
N LYS A 214 -4.75 -0.92 20.43
CA LYS A 214 -4.71 0.14 19.41
C LYS A 214 -5.06 -0.44 18.04
N PRO A 215 -6.36 -0.58 17.75
CA PRO A 215 -6.83 -1.21 16.52
C PRO A 215 -6.21 -0.58 15.27
N LEU A 216 -6.10 -1.39 14.22
CA LEU A 216 -5.54 -0.98 12.95
C LEU A 216 -6.62 -1.01 11.87
N LEU A 217 -7.12 0.16 11.47
CA LEU A 217 -8.00 0.30 10.31
C LEU A 217 -7.18 0.18 9.03
N VAL A 218 -7.43 -0.85 8.24
CA VAL A 218 -6.68 -1.11 7.01
C VAL A 218 -7.49 -0.68 5.80
N LEU A 219 -6.97 0.29 5.06
CA LEU A 219 -7.52 0.80 3.81
C LEU A 219 -6.63 0.38 2.65
N LEU A 220 -7.15 -0.42 1.73
CA LEU A 220 -6.35 -1.05 0.70
C LEU A 220 -6.84 -0.73 -0.70
N ASN A 221 -5.98 -0.18 -1.55
CA ASN A 221 -6.29 0.04 -2.96
C ASN A 221 -6.01 -1.25 -3.78
N PRO A 222 -7.04 -1.93 -4.32
CA PRO A 222 -6.86 -3.18 -5.05
C PRO A 222 -6.11 -3.02 -6.38
N LYS A 223 -6.15 -1.82 -6.99
CA LYS A 223 -5.47 -1.50 -8.26
C LYS A 223 -3.96 -1.33 -8.09
N SER A 224 -3.49 -1.09 -6.87
CA SER A 224 -2.06 -0.86 -6.59
C SER A 224 -1.19 -2.12 -6.73
N GLY A 225 0.07 -1.91 -7.15
CA GLY A 225 1.11 -2.95 -7.18
C GLY A 225 0.90 -4.08 -8.18
N GLY A 226 0.25 -3.83 -9.32
CA GLY A 226 -0.01 -4.86 -10.33
C GLY A 226 -1.00 -5.92 -9.82
N LYS A 227 -2.10 -5.49 -9.20
CA LYS A 227 -3.13 -6.35 -8.57
C LYS A 227 -2.63 -7.16 -7.36
N GLN A 228 -1.50 -6.77 -6.74
CA GLN A 228 -1.06 -7.35 -5.46
C GLN A 228 -2.04 -7.04 -4.33
N GLY A 229 -2.76 -5.91 -4.43
CA GLY A 229 -3.76 -5.49 -3.44
C GLY A 229 -4.81 -6.56 -3.13
N THR A 230 -5.39 -7.20 -4.15
CA THR A 230 -6.40 -8.26 -3.96
C THR A 230 -5.87 -9.48 -3.21
N LYS A 231 -4.61 -9.88 -3.47
CA LYS A 231 -3.96 -10.98 -2.74
C LYS A 231 -3.70 -10.61 -1.28
N LEU A 232 -3.32 -9.36 -1.04
CA LEU A 232 -3.02 -8.85 0.29
C LEU A 232 -4.30 -8.68 1.14
N TYR A 233 -5.40 -8.25 0.53
CA TYR A 233 -6.70 -8.11 1.18
C TYR A 233 -7.13 -9.38 1.92
N ARG A 234 -7.13 -10.53 1.24
CA ARG A 234 -7.48 -11.82 1.87
C ARG A 234 -6.51 -12.22 2.98
N LYS A 235 -5.21 -11.92 2.82
CA LYS A 235 -4.21 -12.18 3.88
C LYS A 235 -4.44 -11.30 5.09
N LEU A 236 -4.79 -10.03 4.90
CA LEU A 236 -5.09 -9.10 6.00
C LEU A 236 -6.38 -9.49 6.73
N GLN A 237 -7.46 -9.83 6.02
CA GLN A 237 -8.67 -10.42 6.62
C GLN A 237 -8.40 -11.77 7.31
N TYR A 238 -7.35 -12.46 6.87
CA TYR A 238 -6.87 -13.64 7.58
C TYR A 238 -6.15 -13.26 8.86
N LEU A 239 -5.22 -12.30 8.85
CA LEU A 239 -4.42 -11.97 10.03
C LEU A 239 -5.19 -11.16 11.08
N LEU A 240 -6.09 -10.29 10.64
CA LEU A 240 -6.84 -9.33 11.43
C LEU A 240 -8.34 -9.68 11.50
N ASN A 241 -9.13 -8.88 12.21
CA ASN A 241 -10.59 -8.95 12.10
C ASN A 241 -11.01 -8.48 10.69
N PRO A 242 -11.78 -9.27 9.92
CA PRO A 242 -12.28 -8.83 8.61
C PRO A 242 -13.04 -7.50 8.63
N ARG A 243 -13.64 -7.12 9.77
CA ARG A 243 -14.39 -5.86 9.93
C ARG A 243 -13.52 -4.61 10.05
N GLN A 244 -12.20 -4.73 10.09
CA GLN A 244 -11.27 -3.58 10.07
C GLN A 244 -10.40 -3.53 8.81
N VAL A 245 -10.72 -4.34 7.79
CA VAL A 245 -9.94 -4.41 6.54
C VAL A 245 -10.86 -4.13 5.37
N PHE A 246 -10.63 -3.00 4.70
CA PHE A 246 -11.50 -2.50 3.64
C PHE A 246 -10.73 -2.28 2.34
N LEU A 247 -11.43 -2.49 1.24
CA LEU A 247 -10.97 -2.07 -0.07
C LEU A 247 -11.37 -0.62 -0.30
N LEU A 248 -10.46 0.16 -0.88
CA LEU A 248 -10.77 1.44 -1.47
C LEU A 248 -11.31 1.18 -2.88
N ASP A 249 -12.63 1.19 -3.00
CA ASP A 249 -13.39 1.10 -4.24
C ASP A 249 -14.04 2.46 -4.56
N ASN A 250 -15.12 2.47 -5.34
CA ASN A 250 -15.75 3.70 -5.81
C ASN A 250 -16.30 4.58 -4.67
N ASN A 251 -16.58 4.03 -3.48
CA ASN A 251 -17.10 4.80 -2.34
C ASN A 251 -16.00 5.59 -1.61
N GLY A 252 -14.73 5.33 -1.92
CA GLY A 252 -13.60 5.99 -1.30
C GLY A 252 -13.41 5.71 0.20
N PRO A 253 -12.45 6.40 0.83
CA PRO A 253 -12.09 6.17 2.24
C PRO A 253 -13.09 6.78 3.24
N LEU A 254 -13.89 7.79 2.85
CA LEU A 254 -14.69 8.61 3.77
C LEU A 254 -15.70 7.78 4.58
N GLU A 255 -16.49 6.94 3.92
CA GLU A 255 -17.49 6.08 4.58
C GLU A 255 -16.85 5.21 5.68
N ARG A 256 -15.66 4.67 5.42
CA ARG A 256 -14.92 3.80 6.36
C ARG A 256 -14.27 4.58 7.49
N LEU A 257 -13.76 5.76 7.19
CA LEU A 257 -13.27 6.70 8.20
C LEU A 257 -14.40 7.09 9.16
N GLN A 258 -15.57 7.48 8.65
CA GLN A 258 -16.73 7.85 9.48
C GLN A 258 -17.21 6.69 10.36
N MET A 259 -17.15 5.45 9.88
CA MET A 259 -17.51 4.27 10.68
C MET A 259 -16.61 4.06 11.92
N PHE A 260 -15.35 4.50 11.88
CA PHE A 260 -14.36 4.28 12.94
C PHE A 260 -14.06 5.53 13.78
N GLN A 261 -14.78 6.63 13.52
CA GLN A 261 -14.49 7.95 14.08
C GLN A 261 -14.59 8.08 15.60
N ASN A 262 -15.29 7.17 16.27
CA ASN A 262 -15.48 7.22 17.72
C ASN A 262 -14.35 6.47 18.47
N ILE A 263 -13.37 5.93 17.74
CA ILE A 263 -12.22 5.24 18.32
C ILE A 263 -11.08 6.23 18.48
N SER A 264 -10.84 6.67 19.71
CA SER A 264 -9.81 7.66 20.04
C SER A 264 -8.37 7.13 19.90
N ASN A 265 -8.13 5.85 20.18
CA ASN A 265 -6.80 5.23 20.14
C ASN A 265 -6.69 4.20 19.00
N MET A 266 -6.59 4.67 17.76
CA MET A 266 -6.49 3.84 16.54
C MET A 266 -5.29 4.26 15.68
N ASN A 267 -4.75 3.33 14.90
CA ASN A 267 -3.87 3.62 13.77
C ASN A 267 -4.57 3.30 12.44
N ILE A 268 -4.19 4.00 11.38
CA ILE A 268 -4.64 3.68 10.01
C ILE A 268 -3.46 3.05 9.25
N LEU A 269 -3.72 1.98 8.51
CA LEU A 269 -2.78 1.41 7.55
C LEU A 269 -3.30 1.64 6.12
N CYS A 270 -2.66 2.53 5.39
CA CYS A 270 -2.93 2.75 3.96
C CYS A 270 -2.04 1.84 3.10
N CYS A 271 -2.65 0.92 2.35
CA CYS A 271 -1.97 0.02 1.42
C CYS A 271 -2.12 0.52 -0.02
N GLY A 272 -1.09 1.19 -0.56
CA GLY A 272 -1.16 1.81 -1.88
C GLY A 272 0.15 2.48 -2.32
N GLY A 273 0.07 3.31 -3.37
CA GLY A 273 1.14 4.27 -3.74
C GLY A 273 0.88 5.66 -3.16
N ASP A 274 1.72 6.64 -3.50
CA ASP A 274 1.63 8.01 -2.97
C ASP A 274 0.24 8.63 -3.20
N GLY A 275 -0.33 8.53 -4.40
CA GLY A 275 -1.70 9.02 -4.68
C GLY A 275 -2.80 8.35 -3.85
N THR A 276 -2.62 7.08 -3.42
CA THR A 276 -3.59 6.43 -2.51
C THR A 276 -3.45 6.97 -1.09
N VAL A 277 -2.23 7.24 -0.64
CA VAL A 277 -2.00 7.87 0.67
C VAL A 277 -2.61 9.26 0.68
N LYS A 278 -2.34 10.05 -0.36
CA LYS A 278 -2.95 11.36 -0.57
C LYS A 278 -4.48 11.31 -0.53
N TRP A 279 -5.11 10.38 -1.23
CA TRP A 279 -6.58 10.23 -1.20
C TRP A 279 -7.12 9.98 0.22
N VAL A 280 -6.44 9.15 1.03
CA VAL A 280 -6.82 8.92 2.43
C VAL A 280 -6.62 10.19 3.26
N LEU A 281 -5.49 10.89 3.12
CA LEU A 281 -5.19 12.13 3.85
C LEU A 281 -6.12 13.28 3.45
N ASP A 282 -6.48 13.37 2.17
CA ASP A 282 -7.47 14.29 1.65
C ASP A 282 -8.82 13.99 2.33
N ALA A 283 -9.30 12.74 2.36
CA ALA A 283 -10.55 12.42 3.05
C ALA A 283 -10.51 12.65 4.57
N MET A 284 -9.36 12.46 5.22
CA MET A 284 -9.16 12.85 6.62
C MET A 284 -9.14 14.38 6.83
N GLY A 285 -8.93 15.15 5.77
CA GLY A 285 -8.89 16.62 5.79
C GLY A 285 -10.04 17.32 5.05
N VAL A 286 -10.88 16.63 4.27
CA VAL A 286 -12.02 17.20 3.53
C VAL A 286 -13.15 17.61 4.48
N GLU A 287 -13.24 16.99 5.65
CA GLU A 287 -14.12 17.45 6.74
C GLU A 287 -13.31 18.08 7.88
N VAL A 288 -12.70 19.24 7.60
CA VAL A 288 -12.20 20.18 8.63
C VAL A 288 -13.30 20.58 9.63
N THR A 289 -14.56 20.27 9.37
CA THR A 289 -15.64 20.33 10.38
C THR A 289 -15.79 19.03 11.17
N PHE A 290 -16.04 17.88 10.54
CA PHE A 290 -16.43 16.67 11.30
C PHE A 290 -15.27 15.98 12.06
N TYR A 291 -14.10 15.86 11.44
CA TYR A 291 -12.94 15.20 12.06
C TYR A 291 -12.21 16.10 13.05
N GLN A 292 -12.18 17.42 12.81
CA GLN A 292 -11.65 18.40 13.76
C GLN A 292 -12.53 18.47 15.02
N ILE A 293 -13.86 18.36 14.88
CA ILE A 293 -14.80 18.33 16.02
C ILE A 293 -14.64 17.04 16.84
N ASN A 294 -14.51 15.87 16.21
CA ASN A 294 -14.47 14.59 16.94
C ASN A 294 -13.08 14.20 17.46
N TYR A 295 -12.00 14.60 16.79
CA TYR A 295 -10.63 14.24 17.19
C TYR A 295 -9.76 15.43 17.61
N GLY A 296 -10.06 16.66 17.19
CA GLY A 296 -9.15 17.80 17.38
C GLY A 296 -7.74 17.51 16.86
N ASP A 297 -6.74 17.68 17.73
CA ASP A 297 -5.34 17.35 17.46
C ASP A 297 -5.01 15.84 17.53
N ASN A 298 -5.95 15.01 18.02
CA ASN A 298 -5.75 13.56 18.22
C ASN A 298 -6.12 12.71 16.99
N ARG A 299 -5.87 13.22 15.78
CA ARG A 299 -6.13 12.47 14.54
C ARG A 299 -5.35 11.14 14.53
N PRO A 300 -5.94 10.02 14.09
CA PRO A 300 -5.26 8.73 14.09
C PRO A 300 -4.08 8.75 13.10
N PRO A 301 -2.87 8.32 13.52
CA PRO A 301 -1.70 8.40 12.66
C PRO A 301 -1.74 7.33 11.55
N VAL A 302 -1.20 7.68 10.38
CA VAL A 302 -1.25 6.82 9.18
C VAL A 302 0.10 6.13 8.92
N ALA A 303 0.12 4.80 8.88
CA ALA A 303 1.21 4.00 8.32
C ALA A 303 0.98 3.71 6.83
N VAL A 304 2.06 3.54 6.07
CA VAL A 304 2.02 3.27 4.62
C VAL A 304 2.60 1.89 4.33
N LEU A 305 1.82 1.02 3.69
CA LEU A 305 2.33 -0.20 3.06
C LEU A 305 2.55 0.05 1.56
N PRO A 306 3.81 0.16 1.10
CA PRO A 306 4.14 0.68 -0.22
C PRO A 306 3.84 -0.33 -1.34
N LEU A 307 2.72 -0.17 -2.02
CA LEU A 307 2.33 -0.99 -3.18
C LEU A 307 2.59 -0.29 -4.53
N GLY A 308 2.84 1.02 -4.53
CA GLY A 308 3.10 1.81 -5.76
C GLY A 308 4.50 1.61 -6.35
N THR A 309 4.86 2.43 -7.34
CA THR A 309 6.17 2.42 -8.01
C THR A 309 7.16 3.41 -7.41
N GLY A 310 6.75 4.66 -7.13
CA GLY A 310 7.56 5.70 -6.50
C GLY A 310 7.73 5.46 -5.00
N ASN A 311 6.62 5.55 -4.27
CA ASN A 311 6.49 5.37 -2.82
C ASN A 311 7.44 6.30 -2.06
N ASP A 312 7.47 7.57 -2.45
CA ASP A 312 8.41 8.57 -1.94
C ASP A 312 8.11 8.93 -0.48
N LEU A 313 6.84 9.11 -0.13
CA LEU A 313 6.43 9.36 1.26
C LEU A 313 6.76 8.15 2.15
N SER A 314 6.52 6.93 1.65
CA SER A 314 6.87 5.69 2.34
C SER A 314 8.37 5.56 2.62
N ARG A 315 9.24 6.05 1.72
CA ARG A 315 10.69 6.08 1.95
C ARG A 315 11.06 7.05 3.07
N CYS A 316 10.47 8.24 3.08
CA CYS A 316 10.68 9.23 4.12
C CYS A 316 10.20 8.75 5.50
N LEU A 317 9.14 7.95 5.51
CA LEU A 317 8.60 7.29 6.70
C LEU A 317 9.30 5.97 7.05
N ASN A 318 10.40 5.62 6.39
CA ASN A 318 11.19 4.40 6.60
C ASN A 318 10.45 3.07 6.36
N TRP A 319 9.29 3.05 5.71
CA TRP A 319 8.58 1.82 5.31
C TRP A 319 9.18 1.17 4.05
N GLY A 320 10.07 1.91 3.38
CA GLY A 320 10.82 1.47 2.21
C GLY A 320 10.10 1.72 0.90
N GLY A 321 10.71 1.23 -0.18
CA GLY A 321 10.31 1.57 -1.55
C GLY A 321 9.25 0.70 -2.20
N GLY A 322 8.82 -0.34 -1.50
CA GLY A 322 7.96 -1.35 -2.05
C GLY A 322 7.86 -2.55 -1.14
N PHE A 323 6.64 -3.01 -0.91
CA PHE A 323 6.39 -4.27 -0.24
C PHE A 323 6.62 -5.39 -1.25
N ALA A 324 7.49 -6.34 -0.89
CA ALA A 324 7.80 -7.53 -1.68
C ALA A 324 7.35 -8.81 -0.96
N GLY A 325 6.66 -8.69 0.18
CA GLY A 325 6.37 -9.80 1.09
C GLY A 325 5.71 -10.99 0.39
N LYS A 326 6.52 -12.01 0.08
CA LYS A 326 6.09 -13.22 -0.63
C LYS A 326 5.33 -14.14 0.33
N THR A 327 5.65 -14.07 1.63
CA THR A 327 5.10 -14.97 2.66
C THR A 327 4.12 -14.26 3.61
N GLY A 328 3.36 -15.04 4.40
CA GLY A 328 2.53 -14.48 5.48
C GLY A 328 3.36 -13.88 6.62
N ASN A 329 4.56 -14.42 6.88
CA ASN A 329 5.46 -13.96 7.94
C ASN A 329 5.99 -12.54 7.67
N ASP A 330 6.22 -12.18 6.41
CA ASP A 330 6.66 -10.84 6.02
C ASP A 330 5.61 -9.78 6.38
N LEU A 331 4.33 -10.10 6.20
CA LEU A 331 3.23 -9.22 6.55
C LEU A 331 3.06 -9.10 8.06
N ILE A 332 3.19 -10.21 8.80
CA ILE A 332 3.17 -10.19 10.28
C ILE A 332 4.30 -9.31 10.82
N ALA A 333 5.52 -9.44 10.27
CA ALA A 333 6.66 -8.63 10.67
C ALA A 333 6.44 -7.14 10.39
N PHE A 334 5.84 -6.81 9.24
CA PHE A 334 5.46 -5.44 8.90
C PHE A 334 4.44 -4.90 9.91
N LEU A 335 3.35 -5.62 10.18
CA LEU A 335 2.33 -5.20 11.17
C LEU A 335 2.98 -4.96 12.54
N LYS A 336 3.82 -5.86 13.03
CA LYS A 336 4.56 -5.68 14.29
C LYS A 336 5.49 -4.45 14.31
N SER A 337 6.01 -4.03 13.16
CA SER A 337 6.83 -2.83 13.10
C SER A 337 6.02 -1.54 13.23
N ILE A 338 4.71 -1.58 12.98
CA ILE A 338 3.77 -0.49 13.26
C ILE A 338 3.66 -0.27 14.77
N GLU A 339 3.60 -1.34 15.57
CA GLU A 339 3.57 -1.26 17.05
C GLU A 339 4.75 -0.46 17.63
N LYS A 340 5.91 -0.53 16.96
CA LYS A 340 7.17 0.13 17.38
C LYS A 340 7.43 1.45 16.67
N SER A 341 6.52 1.88 15.80
CA SER A 341 6.68 3.11 15.03
C SER A 341 6.49 4.34 15.92
N ARG A 342 7.07 5.46 15.50
CA ARG A 342 6.85 6.76 16.15
C ARG A 342 5.89 7.60 15.32
N VAL A 343 5.11 8.43 15.97
CA VAL A 343 4.32 9.46 15.29
C VAL A 343 5.26 10.59 14.87
N VAL A 344 5.14 11.03 13.63
CA VAL A 344 5.79 12.22 13.07
C VAL A 344 4.73 13.06 12.37
N THR A 345 5.00 14.35 12.23
CA THR A 345 4.08 15.26 11.57
C THR A 345 4.45 15.40 10.09
N LEU A 346 3.43 15.49 9.24
CA LEU A 346 3.56 15.79 7.82
C LEU A 346 2.75 17.06 7.50
N ASP A 347 3.44 18.10 7.07
CA ASP A 347 2.87 19.31 6.52
C ASP A 347 2.20 19.01 5.18
N ARG A 348 1.14 19.75 4.90
CA ARG A 348 0.45 19.74 3.61
C ARG A 348 0.26 21.19 3.19
N TRP A 349 0.47 21.45 1.92
CA TRP A 349 0.47 22.80 1.37
C TRP A 349 -0.65 22.93 0.34
N GLU A 350 -1.28 24.09 0.30
CA GLU A 350 -2.31 24.41 -0.68
C GLU A 350 -1.75 25.36 -1.73
N THR A 351 -2.12 25.09 -2.97
CA THR A 351 -1.80 25.91 -4.13
C THR A 351 -3.05 26.61 -4.63
N ASN A 352 -3.04 27.94 -4.69
CA ASN A 352 -4.14 28.69 -5.30
C ASN A 352 -3.68 29.27 -6.63
N LEU A 353 -4.36 28.86 -7.70
CA LEU A 353 -4.15 29.37 -9.04
C LEU A 353 -4.96 30.66 -9.21
N ILE A 354 -4.25 31.73 -9.58
CA ILE A 354 -4.84 33.02 -9.96
C ILE A 354 -4.59 33.14 -11.45
N GLU A 355 -5.63 32.86 -12.23
CA GLU A 355 -5.64 33.00 -13.69
C GLU A 355 -5.75 34.49 -14.06
N ASN A 356 -5.12 34.88 -15.16
CA ASN A 356 -5.34 36.19 -15.75
C ASN A 356 -6.53 36.08 -16.72
N ASP A 357 -7.51 37.00 -16.62
CA ASP A 357 -8.80 36.97 -17.34
C ASP A 357 -8.68 36.83 -18.88
N ASP A 358 -7.53 37.17 -19.47
CA ASP A 358 -7.30 37.19 -20.92
C ASP A 358 -6.65 35.92 -21.51
N SER A 359 -6.52 34.83 -20.74
CA SER A 359 -5.80 33.62 -21.19
C SER A 359 -6.69 32.53 -21.79
N GLU A 360 -6.23 31.86 -22.87
CA GLU A 360 -6.87 30.65 -23.42
C GLU A 360 -7.05 29.58 -22.33
N LYS A 361 -8.14 28.81 -22.36
CA LYS A 361 -8.37 27.73 -21.38
C LYS A 361 -7.29 26.65 -21.50
N GLY A 362 -6.38 26.59 -20.52
CA GLY A 362 -5.39 25.53 -20.37
C GLY A 362 -5.98 24.23 -19.82
N ASP A 363 -5.12 23.27 -19.49
CA ASP A 363 -5.56 22.06 -18.78
C ASP A 363 -5.98 22.44 -17.35
N ALA A 364 -7.05 21.82 -16.85
CA ALA A 364 -7.49 22.05 -15.46
C ALA A 364 -6.44 21.48 -14.48
N MET A 365 -6.12 22.26 -13.44
CA MET A 365 -5.24 21.80 -12.36
C MET A 365 -5.89 20.61 -11.63
N PRO A 366 -5.27 19.40 -11.65
CA PRO A 366 -5.91 18.17 -11.18
C PRO A 366 -6.01 18.10 -9.64
N ASN A 367 -5.15 18.82 -8.94
CA ASN A 367 -5.12 18.86 -7.49
C ASN A 367 -4.56 20.19 -7.01
N ASN A 368 -4.98 20.67 -5.84
CA ASN A 368 -4.43 21.88 -5.25
C ASN A 368 -3.59 21.61 -3.99
N ILE A 369 -3.42 20.36 -3.54
CA ILE A 369 -2.71 20.02 -2.29
C ILE A 369 -1.42 19.27 -2.55
N ILE A 370 -0.31 19.85 -2.09
CA ILE A 370 1.02 19.23 -2.10
C ILE A 370 1.21 18.41 -0.82
N THR A 371 1.45 17.11 -1.00
CA THR A 371 1.80 16.15 0.07
C THR A 371 3.28 15.78 0.02
N ASN A 372 3.85 15.67 -1.18
CA ASN A 372 5.24 15.30 -1.38
C ASN A 372 6.03 16.47 -1.98
N TYR A 373 5.62 16.94 -3.17
CA TYR A 373 6.30 18.03 -3.87
C TYR A 373 5.47 18.59 -5.03
N PHE A 374 5.76 19.84 -5.39
CA PHE A 374 5.29 20.52 -6.60
C PHE A 374 6.47 20.84 -7.49
N SER A 375 6.31 20.80 -8.82
CA SER A 375 7.38 21.21 -9.73
C SER A 375 6.85 21.87 -11.01
N VAL A 376 7.68 22.75 -11.57
CA VAL A 376 7.49 23.44 -12.86
C VAL A 376 8.67 23.11 -13.76
N GLY A 377 8.41 22.78 -15.02
CA GLY A 377 9.45 22.53 -16.03
C GLY A 377 9.77 21.06 -16.28
N VAL A 378 11.04 20.73 -16.45
CA VAL A 378 11.48 19.45 -17.04
C VAL A 378 10.99 18.21 -16.31
N ASP A 379 10.90 18.25 -14.97
CA ASP A 379 10.34 17.14 -14.20
C ASP A 379 8.85 16.93 -14.50
N ALA A 380 8.07 18.00 -14.49
CA ALA A 380 6.66 17.97 -14.85
C ALA A 380 6.43 17.52 -16.30
N SER A 381 7.32 17.89 -17.24
CA SER A 381 7.29 17.40 -18.62
C SER A 381 7.41 15.88 -18.69
N ILE A 382 8.37 15.30 -17.96
CA ILE A 382 8.56 13.85 -17.87
C ILE A 382 7.33 13.18 -17.24
N ALA A 383 6.79 13.77 -16.16
CA ALA A 383 5.59 13.27 -15.50
C ALA A 383 4.38 13.29 -16.44
N HIS A 384 4.19 14.36 -17.20
CA HIS A 384 3.14 14.51 -18.20
C HIS A 384 3.22 13.40 -19.26
N ARG A 385 4.39 13.19 -19.85
CA ARG A 385 4.60 12.13 -20.85
C ARG A 385 4.34 10.73 -20.26
N PHE A 386 4.79 10.48 -19.03
CA PHE A 386 4.52 9.23 -18.33
C PHE A 386 3.01 9.01 -18.12
N HIS A 387 2.29 10.05 -17.68
CA HIS A 387 0.85 10.01 -17.45
C HIS A 387 0.09 9.73 -18.74
N THR A 388 0.32 10.52 -19.80
CA THR A 388 -0.33 10.35 -21.10
C THR A 388 -0.10 8.94 -21.68
N MET A 389 1.12 8.41 -21.59
CA MET A 389 1.42 7.06 -22.09
C MET A 389 0.75 5.97 -21.25
N ARG A 390 0.62 6.19 -19.94
CA ARG A 390 -0.05 5.25 -19.04
C ARG A 390 -1.55 5.21 -19.23
N GLU A 391 -2.17 6.35 -19.53
CA GLU A 391 -3.60 6.41 -19.88
C GLU A 391 -3.89 5.75 -21.22
N LYS A 392 -3.03 5.99 -22.21
CA LYS A 392 -3.17 5.39 -23.55
C LYS A 392 -2.91 3.87 -23.57
N TYR A 393 -1.94 3.38 -22.78
CA TYR A 393 -1.48 1.98 -22.82
C TYR A 393 -1.34 1.35 -21.43
N PRO A 394 -2.40 1.27 -20.61
CA PRO A 394 -2.33 0.87 -19.20
C PRO A 394 -1.71 -0.52 -18.97
N GLU A 395 -1.83 -1.43 -19.94
CA GLU A 395 -1.25 -2.78 -19.91
C GLU A 395 0.29 -2.78 -19.84
N LYS A 396 0.94 -1.77 -20.45
CA LYS A 396 2.40 -1.60 -20.43
C LYS A 396 2.92 -1.12 -19.07
N PHE A 397 2.06 -0.59 -18.21
CA PHE A 397 2.42 0.03 -16.93
C PHE A 397 2.07 -0.82 -15.69
N SER A 398 1.99 -2.14 -15.87
CA SER A 398 1.57 -3.10 -14.84
C SER A 398 2.69 -3.56 -13.88
N SER A 399 3.95 -3.18 -14.12
CA SER A 399 5.10 -3.62 -13.34
C SER A 399 5.95 -2.44 -12.85
N ARG A 400 6.29 -2.44 -11.56
CA ARG A 400 7.15 -1.39 -10.96
C ARG A 400 8.48 -1.24 -11.69
N MET A 401 9.10 -2.35 -12.10
CA MET A 401 10.38 -2.31 -12.82
C MET A 401 10.23 -1.71 -14.22
N LYS A 402 9.18 -2.11 -14.95
CA LYS A 402 8.87 -1.54 -16.27
C LYS A 402 8.54 -0.06 -16.18
N ASN A 403 7.75 0.34 -15.18
CA ASN A 403 7.37 1.74 -14.97
C ASN A 403 8.60 2.61 -14.68
N LYS A 404 9.57 2.10 -13.90
CA LYS A 404 10.84 2.80 -13.68
C LYS A 404 11.67 2.95 -14.95
N LEU A 405 11.66 1.93 -15.82
CA LEU A 405 12.35 1.99 -17.11
C LEU A 405 11.69 3.03 -18.04
N TRP A 406 10.37 3.09 -18.11
CA TRP A 406 9.65 4.13 -18.85
C TRP A 406 10.01 5.54 -18.37
N TYR A 407 10.07 5.77 -17.05
CA TYR A 407 10.54 7.05 -16.51
C TYR A 407 11.96 7.41 -16.96
N PHE A 408 12.88 6.43 -16.97
CA PHE A 408 14.25 6.63 -17.44
C PHE A 408 14.31 6.96 -18.94
N GLU A 409 13.52 6.26 -19.75
CA GLU A 409 13.41 6.50 -21.19
C GLU A 409 12.88 7.91 -21.48
N PHE A 410 11.78 8.31 -20.82
CA PHE A 410 11.21 9.65 -20.99
C PHE A 410 12.19 10.73 -20.52
N ALA A 411 12.86 10.53 -19.38
CA ALA A 411 13.89 11.44 -18.90
C ALA A 411 15.06 11.60 -19.92
N THR A 412 15.49 10.51 -20.54
CA THR A 412 16.52 10.53 -21.58
C THR A 412 16.04 11.31 -22.81
N SER A 413 14.80 11.10 -23.24
CA SER A 413 14.25 11.82 -24.39
C SER A 413 14.07 13.32 -24.11
N GLU A 414 13.63 13.72 -22.91
CA GLU A 414 13.52 15.13 -22.53
C GLU A 414 14.91 15.80 -22.43
N SER A 415 15.95 15.06 -22.03
CA SER A 415 17.33 15.58 -22.03
C SER A 415 17.80 15.99 -23.43
N LEU A 416 17.34 15.28 -24.47
CA LEU A 416 17.68 15.57 -25.87
C LEU A 416 16.81 16.69 -26.45
N GLN A 417 15.51 16.68 -26.15
CA GLN A 417 14.56 17.68 -26.66
C GLN A 417 14.68 19.04 -25.96
N ALA A 418 15.09 19.03 -24.69
CA ALA A 418 15.35 20.22 -23.88
C ALA A 418 14.21 21.25 -23.86
N THR A 419 12.98 20.75 -23.74
CA THR A 419 11.70 21.49 -23.84
C THR A 419 11.56 22.65 -22.87
N CYS A 420 12.26 22.59 -21.73
CA CYS A 420 12.16 23.56 -20.63
C CYS A 420 13.44 24.39 -20.43
N LYS A 421 14.30 24.51 -21.44
CA LYS A 421 15.52 25.35 -21.36
C LYS A 421 15.21 26.78 -20.95
N ASN A 422 16.15 27.36 -20.20
CA ASN A 422 16.10 28.75 -19.71
C ASN A 422 14.82 29.10 -18.96
N LEU A 423 14.25 28.16 -18.20
CA LEU A 423 13.00 28.37 -17.45
C LEU A 423 13.08 29.57 -16.50
N HIS A 424 14.22 29.79 -15.87
CA HIS A 424 14.49 30.92 -14.98
C HIS A 424 14.25 32.32 -15.59
N GLU A 425 14.33 32.48 -16.92
CA GLU A 425 14.05 33.77 -17.59
C GLU A 425 12.55 34.11 -17.61
N TYR A 426 11.68 33.10 -17.47
CA TYR A 426 10.23 33.21 -17.63
C TYR A 426 9.45 32.93 -16.34
N VAL A 427 10.14 32.74 -15.22
CA VAL A 427 9.55 32.44 -13.92
C VAL A 427 10.09 33.42 -12.89
N GLU A 428 9.19 34.06 -12.15
CA GLU A 428 9.51 34.88 -10.99
C GLU A 428 9.00 34.15 -9.74
N ILE A 429 9.83 34.10 -8.70
CA ILE A 429 9.47 33.46 -7.44
C ILE A 429 9.73 34.43 -6.30
N GLN A 430 8.75 34.53 -5.41
CA GLN A 430 8.85 35.23 -4.14
C GLN A 430 8.65 34.22 -3.02
N CYS A 431 9.56 34.21 -2.04
CA CYS A 431 9.51 33.34 -0.87
C CYS A 431 9.42 34.22 0.39
N ASP A 432 8.40 34.03 1.21
CA ASP A 432 8.15 34.85 2.41
C ASP A 432 8.25 36.35 2.15
N GLY A 433 7.64 36.81 1.06
CA GLY A 433 7.67 38.21 0.65
C GLY A 433 8.96 38.66 -0.05
N SER A 434 10.00 37.82 -0.12
CA SER A 434 11.30 38.19 -0.73
C SER A 434 11.49 37.57 -2.11
N PRO A 435 11.78 38.35 -3.17
CA PRO A 435 12.02 37.81 -4.51
C PRO A 435 13.33 36.98 -4.55
N LEU A 436 13.29 35.84 -5.25
CA LEU A 436 14.47 35.00 -5.48
C LEU A 436 15.22 35.43 -6.74
N ASN A 437 16.53 35.58 -6.63
CA ASN A 437 17.40 35.82 -7.79
C ASN A 437 17.74 34.50 -8.51
N LEU A 438 16.88 34.10 -9.45
CA LEU A 438 17.06 32.87 -10.24
C LEU A 438 18.18 32.99 -11.29
N ASN A 439 18.52 34.20 -11.73
CA ASN A 439 19.55 34.48 -12.72
C ASN A 439 20.98 34.26 -12.19
N SER A 440 21.14 34.07 -10.88
CA SER A 440 22.43 33.79 -10.27
C SER A 440 22.87 32.34 -10.54
N GLY A 441 23.82 32.10 -11.44
CA GLY A 441 24.40 30.78 -11.71
C GLY A 441 23.85 30.10 -12.97
N PRO A 442 24.03 28.76 -13.14
CA PRO A 442 23.68 28.09 -14.39
C PRO A 442 22.18 28.13 -14.70
N PRO A 443 21.80 28.10 -15.99
CA PRO A 443 20.42 28.01 -16.42
C PRO A 443 19.67 26.88 -15.75
N LEU A 444 18.39 27.13 -15.44
CA LEU A 444 17.48 26.15 -14.87
C LEU A 444 16.53 25.62 -15.95
N GLU A 445 16.28 24.31 -15.91
CA GLU A 445 15.28 23.60 -16.69
C GLU A 445 14.04 23.24 -15.86
N GLY A 446 14.12 23.38 -14.53
CA GLY A 446 13.00 23.13 -13.62
C GLY A 446 13.17 23.77 -12.26
N ILE A 447 12.07 23.90 -11.54
CA ILE A 447 12.02 24.33 -10.15
C ILE A 447 11.11 23.37 -9.39
N ALA A 448 11.52 22.94 -8.20
CA ALA A 448 10.72 22.06 -7.36
C ALA A 448 10.61 22.60 -5.93
N PHE A 449 9.41 22.48 -5.38
CA PHE A 449 9.04 22.79 -4.01
C PHE A 449 8.84 21.46 -3.29
N LEU A 450 9.71 21.16 -2.33
CA LEU A 450 9.83 19.86 -1.69
C LEU A 450 9.23 19.94 -0.30
N ASN A 451 8.18 19.16 -0.04
CA ASN A 451 7.66 18.95 1.30
C ASN A 451 8.32 17.74 1.99
N ILE A 452 8.86 16.79 1.20
CA ILE A 452 9.50 15.58 1.72
C ILE A 452 10.97 15.44 1.26
N PRO A 453 11.86 14.85 2.10
CA PRO A 453 13.29 14.75 1.80
C PRO A 453 13.71 13.83 0.66
N SER A 454 12.82 12.97 0.17
CA SER A 454 13.15 11.98 -0.83
C SER A 454 12.03 11.86 -1.84
N ILE A 455 12.29 12.29 -3.07
CA ILE A 455 11.37 12.24 -4.21
C ILE A 455 11.98 11.46 -5.39
N TYR A 456 11.26 11.26 -6.50
CA TYR A 456 11.74 10.56 -7.70
C TYR A 456 12.22 9.12 -7.46
N GLY A 457 11.60 8.45 -6.50
CA GLY A 457 11.93 7.09 -6.11
C GLY A 457 13.17 6.95 -5.24
N GLY A 458 13.52 7.98 -4.45
CA GLY A 458 14.62 7.91 -3.47
C GLY A 458 15.68 9.01 -3.53
N SER A 459 15.51 10.02 -4.38
CA SER A 459 16.46 11.11 -4.57
C SER A 459 16.24 12.22 -3.55
N ASN A 460 17.30 12.60 -2.84
CA ASN A 460 17.29 13.77 -1.96
C ASN A 460 17.87 14.98 -2.71
N LEU A 461 16.99 15.83 -3.24
CA LEU A 461 17.40 17.00 -4.01
C LEU A 461 17.86 18.17 -3.13
N TRP A 462 17.38 18.27 -1.88
CA TRP A 462 17.92 19.25 -0.93
C TRP A 462 19.35 18.88 -0.54
N GLY A 463 19.66 17.59 -0.41
CA GLY A 463 20.96 17.05 -0.04
C GLY A 463 21.14 16.83 1.46
N ARG A 464 22.23 16.16 1.85
CA ARG A 464 22.59 15.89 3.25
C ARG A 464 23.56 16.95 3.76
N ASN A 465 23.46 17.31 5.04
CA ASN A 465 24.42 18.22 5.67
C ASN A 465 25.85 17.68 5.60
N ALA A 466 26.82 18.58 5.43
CA ALA A 466 28.25 18.27 5.38
C ALA A 466 28.74 17.47 6.60
N ASN A 467 28.11 17.63 7.78
CA ASN A 467 28.47 16.91 9.00
C ASN A 467 28.10 15.41 8.96
N ALA A 468 27.08 15.01 8.20
CA ALA A 468 26.74 13.58 8.01
C ALA A 468 27.64 12.88 6.99
N ALA A 469 28.29 13.64 6.09
CA ALA A 469 29.22 13.10 5.10
C ALA A 469 30.56 12.63 5.71
N LYS A 470 30.97 13.20 6.86
CA LYS A 470 32.16 12.75 7.59
C LYS A 470 32.02 11.33 8.17
N SER A 471 30.81 10.88 8.49
CA SER A 471 30.55 9.58 9.13
C SER A 471 30.63 8.37 8.18
N LYS A 472 30.64 8.56 6.85
CA LYS A 472 30.66 7.45 5.88
C LYS A 472 31.99 7.26 5.15
N ARG A 473 33.05 7.98 5.53
CA ARG A 473 34.39 7.83 4.93
C ARG A 473 35.17 6.59 5.40
N PHE A 474 34.64 5.82 6.34
CA PHE A 474 35.20 4.53 6.73
C PHE A 474 34.33 3.41 6.13
N TRP A 475 34.69 2.93 4.93
CA TRP A 475 34.61 1.54 4.43
C TRP A 475 34.70 1.52 2.89
N GLY A 476 35.90 1.17 2.38
CA GLY A 476 36.07 0.42 1.13
C GLY A 476 36.26 1.18 -0.20
N ILE A 477 37.50 1.09 -0.71
CA ILE A 477 38.00 1.33 -2.09
C ILE A 477 38.26 2.79 -2.48
N GLY A 478 39.54 3.06 -2.75
CA GLY A 478 40.12 4.39 -2.98
C GLY A 478 39.48 5.16 -4.11
N SER A 479 38.98 6.35 -3.79
CA SER A 479 38.64 7.39 -4.76
C SER A 479 39.94 7.94 -5.33
N LEU A 480 40.18 7.76 -6.64
CA LEU A 480 41.08 8.64 -7.38
C LEU A 480 40.69 10.09 -7.06
N GLY A 481 41.70 10.90 -6.75
CA GLY A 481 41.54 12.27 -6.30
C GLY A 481 40.87 13.14 -7.35
N MET A 482 39.61 13.50 -7.10
CA MET A 482 38.93 14.61 -7.75
C MET A 482 38.54 15.59 -6.65
N ARG A 483 39.21 16.75 -6.62
CA ARG A 483 38.84 17.88 -5.76
C ARG A 483 37.48 18.41 -6.24
N PRO A 484 36.55 18.76 -5.35
CA PRO A 484 35.32 19.43 -5.75
C PRO A 484 35.65 20.84 -6.28
N ASN A 485 35.23 21.15 -7.51
CA ASN A 485 35.32 22.51 -8.08
C ASN A 485 34.59 23.52 -7.18
N SER A 486 35.26 24.63 -6.86
CA SER A 486 34.82 25.64 -5.88
C SER A 486 33.89 26.72 -6.45
N GLU A 487 33.07 26.41 -7.46
CA GLU A 487 32.27 27.43 -8.17
C GLU A 487 30.81 27.57 -7.68
N SER A 488 30.41 26.90 -6.59
CA SER A 488 29.01 26.91 -6.10
C SER A 488 28.80 27.67 -4.76
N LEU A 489 29.72 28.56 -4.38
CA LEU A 489 29.79 29.09 -3.02
C LEU A 489 29.14 30.45 -2.76
N THR A 490 28.66 31.19 -3.77
CA THR A 490 28.39 32.62 -3.56
C THR A 490 26.98 33.01 -3.08
N ASN A 491 25.97 32.12 -3.13
CA ASN A 491 24.64 32.37 -2.50
C ASN A 491 24.21 31.28 -1.51
N SER A 492 25.08 30.30 -1.23
CA SER A 492 24.72 29.02 -0.61
C SER A 492 25.01 28.95 0.90
N CYS A 493 25.77 29.89 1.47
CA CYS A 493 26.29 29.77 2.84
C CYS A 493 25.20 29.69 3.92
N HIS A 494 24.08 30.40 3.75
CA HIS A 494 22.98 30.42 4.74
C HIS A 494 22.08 29.17 4.68
N LEU A 495 21.99 28.50 3.52
CA LEU A 495 21.11 27.32 3.32
C LEU A 495 21.82 25.99 3.60
N ILE A 496 23.15 25.97 3.75
CA ILE A 496 23.94 24.76 4.02
C ILE A 496 23.66 24.19 5.42
N GLY A 497 23.22 25.03 6.37
CA GLY A 497 22.87 24.63 7.74
C GLY A 497 21.43 24.14 7.94
N ASN A 498 20.51 24.43 7.01
CA ASN A 498 19.10 24.12 7.18
C ASN A 498 18.81 22.64 6.94
N ASN A 499 18.28 21.98 7.98
CA ASN A 499 17.74 20.63 7.89
C ASN A 499 16.33 20.68 7.33
N GLN A 500 16.08 19.83 6.34
CA GLN A 500 14.73 19.58 5.87
C GLN A 500 14.01 18.65 6.86
N ASP A 501 12.83 19.07 7.30
CA ASP A 501 11.89 18.29 8.09
C ASP A 501 10.52 18.36 7.40
N MET A 502 9.69 17.32 7.53
CA MET A 502 8.39 17.27 6.86
C MET A 502 7.28 17.89 7.71
N GLY A 503 7.58 18.37 8.92
CA GLY A 503 6.61 18.92 9.88
C GLY A 503 7.04 20.24 10.51
N ASP A 504 7.99 20.95 9.92
CA ASP A 504 8.52 22.24 10.42
C ASP A 504 7.80 23.47 9.87
N LYS A 505 6.75 23.27 9.06
CA LYS A 505 5.97 24.30 8.36
C LYS A 505 6.82 25.12 7.41
N LYS A 506 7.82 24.47 6.81
CA LYS A 506 8.64 25.04 5.74
C LYS A 506 8.66 24.13 4.52
N ILE A 507 8.87 24.72 3.36
CA ILE A 507 9.02 24.04 2.09
C ILE A 507 10.36 24.40 1.47
N GLU A 508 11.08 23.40 0.98
CA GLU A 508 12.37 23.61 0.33
C GLU A 508 12.21 23.90 -1.15
N VAL A 509 12.82 24.98 -1.63
CA VAL A 509 12.81 25.37 -3.04
C VAL A 509 14.16 25.02 -3.66
N VAL A 510 14.13 24.20 -4.71
CA VAL A 510 15.34 23.79 -5.45
C VAL A 510 15.23 24.07 -6.95
N GLY A 511 16.35 24.50 -7.53
CA GLY A 511 16.53 24.65 -8.96
C GLY A 511 17.12 23.39 -9.59
N ILE A 512 16.47 22.90 -10.63
CA ILE A 512 16.90 21.77 -11.45
C ILE A 512 17.62 22.34 -12.68
N GLN A 513 18.91 22.06 -12.80
CA GLN A 513 19.73 22.54 -13.92
C GLN A 513 19.49 21.72 -15.18
N SER A 514 19.40 20.40 -15.04
CA SER A 514 19.09 19.49 -16.12
C SER A 514 18.67 18.12 -15.59
N VAL A 515 18.07 17.29 -16.45
CA VAL A 515 17.80 15.88 -16.14
C VAL A 515 19.09 15.13 -15.77
N ILE A 516 20.20 15.42 -16.44
CA ILE A 516 21.51 14.84 -16.14
C ILE A 516 21.94 15.20 -14.72
N SER A 517 21.76 16.46 -14.31
CA SER A 517 22.06 16.89 -12.93
C SER A 517 21.22 16.14 -11.90
N MET A 518 19.95 15.86 -12.18
CA MET A 518 19.10 15.03 -11.33
C MET A 518 19.59 13.58 -11.28
N GLY A 519 20.02 13.03 -12.42
CA GLY A 519 20.63 11.71 -12.52
C GLY A 519 21.90 11.58 -11.67
N GLN A 520 22.75 12.60 -11.68
CA GLN A 520 23.96 12.66 -10.83
C GLN A 520 23.61 12.68 -9.33
N VAL A 521 22.57 13.42 -8.92
CA VAL A 521 22.10 13.41 -7.53
C VAL A 521 21.60 12.01 -7.14
N LYS A 522 20.82 11.36 -8.02
CA LYS A 522 20.32 10.00 -7.79
C LYS A 522 21.42 8.95 -7.71
N ALA A 523 22.47 9.10 -8.52
CA ALA A 523 23.66 8.25 -8.50
C ALA A 523 24.62 8.54 -7.34
N GLY A 524 24.40 9.63 -6.59
CA GLY A 524 25.29 10.08 -5.51
C GLY A 524 26.58 10.76 -5.99
N LEU A 525 26.68 11.07 -7.29
CA LEU A 525 27.79 11.83 -7.88
C LEU A 525 27.69 13.33 -7.57
N ARG A 526 26.49 13.80 -7.25
CA ARG A 526 26.21 15.16 -6.80
C ARG A 526 25.44 15.10 -5.48
N THR A 527 25.73 16.03 -4.57
CA THR A 527 25.16 16.03 -3.21
C THR A 527 23.72 16.55 -3.16
N SER A 528 23.36 17.50 -4.02
CA SER A 528 22.06 18.15 -4.08
C SER A 528 21.82 18.80 -5.44
N ALA A 529 20.57 19.17 -5.69
CA ALA A 529 20.21 20.19 -6.67
C ALA A 529 20.66 21.60 -6.17
N LYS A 530 20.40 22.65 -6.95
CA LYS A 530 20.69 24.03 -6.54
C LYS A 530 19.68 24.43 -5.46
N ARG A 531 20.10 24.61 -4.20
CA ARG A 531 19.23 25.13 -3.13
C ARG A 531 18.91 26.60 -3.42
N LEU A 532 17.63 26.96 -3.47
CA LEU A 532 17.20 28.33 -3.76
C LEU A 532 16.66 29.02 -2.51
N ALA A 533 15.80 28.34 -1.74
CA ALA A 533 15.21 28.89 -0.53
C ALA A 533 14.64 27.79 0.37
N GLN A 534 14.33 28.15 1.61
CA GLN A 534 13.44 27.40 2.49
C GLN A 534 12.47 28.42 3.09
N CYS A 535 11.16 28.25 2.89
CA CYS A 535 10.17 29.29 3.20
C CYS A 535 8.85 28.73 3.74
N SER A 536 8.01 29.58 4.32
CA SER A 536 6.66 29.23 4.81
C SER A 536 5.54 29.65 3.86
N SER A 537 5.87 30.39 2.80
CA SER A 537 4.96 30.79 1.73
C SER A 537 5.75 31.05 0.44
N ALA A 538 5.11 30.83 -0.71
CA ALA A 538 5.71 31.19 -1.99
C ALA A 538 4.68 31.72 -2.99
N ILE A 539 5.11 32.63 -3.86
CA ILE A 539 4.35 33.10 -5.01
C ILE A 539 5.20 32.84 -6.25
N ILE A 540 4.60 32.22 -7.26
CA ILE A 540 5.24 31.85 -8.52
C ILE A 540 4.46 32.53 -9.63
N LYS A 541 5.14 33.34 -10.44
CA LYS A 541 4.55 33.99 -11.61
C LYS A 541 5.23 33.46 -12.87
N THR A 542 4.46 32.93 -13.80
CA THR A 542 4.96 32.42 -15.08
C THR A 542 4.59 33.37 -16.22
N LYS A 543 5.55 33.61 -17.13
CA LYS A 543 5.37 34.49 -18.30
C LYS A 543 5.01 33.72 -19.59
N LYS A 544 5.09 32.39 -19.56
CA LYS A 544 4.75 31.51 -20.68
C LYS A 544 4.11 30.22 -20.16
N ARG A 545 3.57 29.43 -21.09
CA ARG A 545 3.02 28.10 -20.81
C ARG A 545 4.12 27.15 -20.31
N PHE A 546 3.84 26.42 -19.23
CA PHE A 546 4.77 25.43 -18.67
C PHE A 546 4.05 24.15 -18.24
N PRO A 547 4.69 22.97 -18.38
CA PRO A 547 4.24 21.79 -17.68
C PRO A 547 4.47 21.97 -16.17
N MET A 548 3.47 21.58 -15.40
CA MET A 548 3.48 21.58 -13.93
C MET A 548 2.99 20.23 -13.40
N GLN A 549 3.36 19.88 -12.18
CA GLN A 549 2.82 18.70 -11.52
C GLN A 549 2.74 18.86 -10.01
N ILE A 550 1.81 18.14 -9.39
CA ILE A 550 1.70 17.98 -7.93
C ILE A 550 1.67 16.47 -7.64
N ASP A 551 2.63 15.99 -6.83
CA ASP A 551 2.68 14.61 -6.35
C ASP A 551 2.59 13.52 -7.45
N GLY A 552 3.04 13.84 -8.67
CA GLY A 552 3.00 12.97 -9.85
C GLY A 552 1.74 13.09 -10.73
N GLU A 553 0.86 14.05 -10.44
CA GLU A 553 -0.32 14.43 -11.24
C GLU A 553 0.04 15.67 -12.09
N PRO A 554 0.32 15.52 -13.39
CA PRO A 554 0.81 16.60 -14.25
C PRO A 554 -0.31 17.29 -15.04
N TRP A 555 -0.06 18.54 -15.42
CA TRP A 555 -0.89 19.30 -16.37
C TRP A 555 -0.04 20.37 -17.08
N VAL A 556 -0.58 21.00 -18.12
CA VAL A 556 0.10 22.12 -18.77
C VAL A 556 -0.64 23.44 -18.51
N GLN A 557 0.02 24.34 -17.79
CA GLN A 557 -0.54 25.58 -17.28
C GLN A 557 -0.15 26.77 -18.18
N GLN A 558 -1.14 27.63 -18.46
CA GLN A 558 -0.92 28.93 -19.12
C GLN A 558 -0.18 29.92 -18.22
N PRO A 559 0.29 31.09 -18.73
CA PRO A 559 0.84 32.14 -17.89
C PRO A 559 -0.09 32.45 -16.72
N CYS A 560 0.40 32.31 -15.49
CA CYS A 560 -0.43 32.42 -14.29
C CYS A 560 0.38 32.89 -13.09
N THR A 561 -0.34 33.19 -12.01
CA THR A 561 0.24 33.33 -10.68
C THR A 561 -0.25 32.18 -9.80
N ILE A 562 0.65 31.45 -9.17
CA ILE A 562 0.34 30.40 -8.20
C ILE A 562 0.88 30.83 -6.84
N SER A 563 0.02 30.81 -5.82
CA SER A 563 0.46 30.94 -4.43
C SER A 563 0.52 29.58 -3.77
N ILE A 564 1.54 29.35 -2.94
CA ILE A 564 1.72 28.16 -2.10
C ILE A 564 1.73 28.61 -0.65
N ALA A 565 0.84 28.04 0.14
CA ALA A 565 0.72 28.31 1.58
C ALA A 565 0.52 27.03 2.38
N HIS A 566 0.92 27.05 3.65
CA HIS A 566 0.69 25.94 4.55
C HIS A 566 -0.82 25.73 4.76
N LYS A 567 -1.32 24.51 4.53
CA LYS A 567 -2.73 24.14 4.74
C LYS A 567 -2.95 23.57 6.13
N ASN A 568 -2.38 22.41 6.38
CA ASN A 568 -2.54 21.68 7.64
C ASN A 568 -1.41 20.68 7.86
N GLN A 569 -1.41 20.08 9.04
CA GLN A 569 -0.53 18.99 9.42
C GLN A 569 -1.33 17.71 9.62
N VAL A 570 -0.76 16.56 9.27
CA VAL A 570 -1.33 15.22 9.53
C VAL A 570 -0.33 14.32 10.26
N PRO A 571 -0.79 13.51 11.24
CA PRO A 571 0.09 12.60 11.94
C PRO A 571 0.35 11.33 11.10
N MET A 572 1.61 10.96 10.97
CA MET A 572 2.08 9.81 10.20
C MET A 572 2.88 8.88 11.11
N LEU A 573 2.85 7.58 10.83
CA LEU A 573 3.70 6.61 11.50
C LEU A 573 5.00 6.43 10.72
N GLN A 574 6.13 6.61 11.40
CA GLN A 574 7.47 6.38 10.86
C GLN A 574 8.08 5.12 11.48
N ALA A 575 8.53 4.19 10.64
CA ALA A 575 9.18 2.97 11.07
C ALA A 575 10.55 3.24 11.71
N THR A 576 10.96 2.36 12.63
CA THR A 576 12.31 2.39 13.20
C THR A 576 13.33 1.90 12.18
N LYS A 577 14.45 2.62 12.01
CA LYS A 577 15.47 2.36 10.97
C LYS A 577 16.05 0.93 10.96
N LYS A 578 15.95 0.18 12.07
CA LYS A 578 16.43 -1.22 12.17
C LYS A 578 15.53 -2.24 11.44
N ALA A 579 14.26 -1.93 11.14
CA ALA A 579 13.30 -2.91 10.66
C ALA A 579 13.51 -3.40 9.20
N HIS A 580 14.20 -2.62 8.36
CA HIS A 580 14.32 -2.89 6.92
C HIS A 580 15.70 -3.34 6.44
N LEU A 581 16.74 -3.32 7.29
CA LEU A 581 18.09 -3.70 6.88
C LEU A 581 18.22 -5.19 6.50
N HIS A 582 17.31 -6.05 6.96
CA HIS A 582 17.41 -7.50 6.75
C HIS A 582 17.05 -8.02 5.35
N LYS A 583 16.66 -7.16 4.38
CA LYS A 583 16.24 -7.66 3.04
C LYS A 583 16.74 -6.88 1.82
N SER A 584 17.39 -5.72 1.98
CA SER A 584 17.83 -4.93 0.81
C SER A 584 19.16 -5.37 0.19
N PHE A 585 19.98 -6.17 0.88
CA PHE A 585 21.28 -6.63 0.35
C PHE A 585 21.20 -7.91 -0.52
N GLY A 586 20.03 -8.52 -0.67
CA GLY A 586 19.89 -9.81 -1.37
C GLY A 586 19.63 -9.75 -2.88
N CYS A 587 19.62 -8.57 -3.51
CA CYS A 587 19.24 -8.43 -4.94
C CYS A 587 20.32 -7.87 -5.87
N ILE A 588 21.57 -7.70 -5.42
CA ILE A 588 22.64 -7.14 -6.28
C ILE A 588 23.70 -8.18 -6.69
N ASN A 589 23.83 -9.33 -6.00
CA ASN A 589 24.93 -10.27 -6.26
C ASN A 589 24.55 -11.54 -7.05
N GLN A 590 23.57 -11.50 -7.96
CA GLN A 590 23.18 -12.69 -8.73
C GLN A 590 22.97 -12.45 -10.23
N ALA A 591 23.73 -11.51 -10.80
CA ALA A 591 23.72 -11.22 -12.24
C ALA A 591 25.13 -11.17 -12.89
N CYS A 592 26.18 -11.64 -12.20
CA CYS A 592 27.53 -11.77 -12.77
C CYS A 592 28.18 -13.07 -12.31
N SER A 593 27.74 -14.21 -12.85
CA SER A 593 28.53 -15.44 -12.94
C SER A 593 27.74 -16.47 -13.75
N GLU A 594 27.75 -16.32 -15.07
CA GLU A 594 27.51 -17.38 -16.05
C GLU A 594 27.92 -16.81 -17.42
N SER A 595 29.23 -16.87 -17.65
CA SER A 595 29.89 -16.87 -18.95
C SER A 595 30.87 -18.02 -18.93
#